data_AF-A0A552Q817-F1
#
_entry.id   AF-A0A552Q817-F1
#
_cell.length_a   1.000
_cell.length_b   1.000
_cell.length_c   1.000
_cell.angle_alpha   90.00
_cell.angle_beta   90.00
_cell.angle_gamma   90.00
#
_symmetry.space_group_name_H-M   'P 1'
#
loop_
_entity.id
_entity.type
_entity.pdbx_description
1 polymer ?
#
loop_
_entity_poly.entity_id
_entity_poly.type
_entity_poly.pdbx_seq_one_letter_code
_entity_poly.pdbx_strand_id
1 'polypeptide(L)'
;MSKISTIIIAACTALPFGLGVPTALAQNYFGAIAYSEETGYHGYSYDYPTRAIAESRALAECESYSRSGDCQVLIWFRNGCGALATASDGSYGSGWGDNRPIAEQYALQSCGSSECRVIRWVCTTR
;
A
#
# COMPACT_ATOMS: atom_id res chain seq x y z
N MET A 1 -21.16 -60.43 45.51
CA MET A 1 -20.03 -61.03 46.25
C MET A 1 -18.82 -61.09 45.32
N SER A 2 -17.75 -60.33 45.62
CA SER A 2 -16.34 -60.58 45.24
C SER A 2 -16.00 -60.60 43.72
N LYS A 3 -14.98 -59.93 43.15
CA LYS A 3 -13.61 -59.63 43.63
C LYS A 3 -12.98 -58.44 42.86
N ILE A 4 -11.91 -57.97 43.51
CA ILE A 4 -11.02 -56.81 43.36
C ILE A 4 -10.04 -56.87 42.15
N SER A 5 -9.56 -55.68 41.74
CA SER A 5 -8.26 -55.28 41.14
C SER A 5 -7.83 -55.79 39.76
N THR A 6 -7.35 -54.87 38.91
CA THR A 6 -5.94 -54.38 38.94
C THR A 6 -5.74 -53.19 37.99
N ILE A 7 -4.99 -52.20 38.50
CA ILE A 7 -4.49 -50.97 37.87
C ILE A 7 -3.48 -51.30 36.77
N ILE A 8 -3.56 -50.66 35.60
CA ILE A 8 -2.42 -50.56 34.66
C ILE A 8 -2.32 -49.14 34.08
N ILE A 9 -1.36 -48.40 34.66
CA ILE A 9 -0.39 -47.46 34.07
C ILE A 9 -0.94 -46.41 33.09
N ALA A 10 -1.19 -45.21 33.62
CA ALA A 10 -1.27 -43.99 32.85
C ALA A 10 0.11 -43.62 32.29
N ALA A 11 0.33 -43.87 31.01
CA ALA A 11 1.42 -43.23 30.26
C ALA A 11 0.91 -41.87 29.74
N CYS A 12 0.96 -40.84 30.58
CA CYS A 12 0.87 -39.46 30.12
C CYS A 12 2.16 -39.14 29.36
N THR A 13 2.23 -39.51 28.09
CA THR A 13 3.19 -38.92 27.16
C THR A 13 2.81 -37.45 27.03
N ALA A 14 3.45 -36.60 27.83
CA ALA A 14 3.37 -35.16 27.66
C ALA A 14 3.95 -34.84 26.28
N LEU A 15 3.06 -34.63 25.30
CA LEU A 15 3.40 -33.96 24.07
C LEU A 15 3.99 -32.60 24.49
N PRO A 16 5.25 -32.28 24.15
CA PRO A 16 5.73 -30.94 24.33
C PRO A 16 4.82 -30.04 23.49
N PHE A 17 4.00 -29.24 24.16
CA PHE A 17 3.32 -28.10 23.55
C PHE A 17 4.44 -27.26 22.95
N GLY A 18 4.66 -27.44 21.65
CA GLY A 18 5.55 -26.57 20.90
C GLY A 18 5.05 -25.16 21.14
N LEU A 19 5.90 -24.33 21.73
CA LEU A 19 5.69 -22.89 21.77
C LEU A 19 5.71 -22.44 20.32
N GLY A 20 4.53 -22.44 19.69
CA GLY A 20 4.33 -21.83 18.39
C GLY A 20 4.67 -20.36 18.55
N VAL A 21 5.89 -19.99 18.19
CA VAL A 21 6.28 -18.58 18.11
C VAL A 21 5.31 -17.94 17.13
N PRO A 22 4.50 -16.94 17.52
CA PRO A 22 3.66 -16.26 16.57
C PRO A 22 4.58 -15.61 15.54
N THR A 23 4.65 -16.19 14.35
CA THR A 23 5.24 -15.53 13.20
C THR A 23 4.34 -14.34 12.88
N ALA A 24 4.74 -13.15 13.33
CA ALA A 24 4.13 -11.91 12.89
C ALA A 24 4.28 -11.84 11.37
N LEU A 25 3.20 -12.14 10.65
CA LEU A 25 3.16 -11.94 9.21
C LEU A 25 3.13 -10.44 8.99
N ALA A 26 4.24 -9.88 8.51
CA ALA A 26 4.27 -8.49 8.08
C ALA A 26 3.20 -8.31 6.98
N GLN A 27 2.12 -7.60 7.30
CA GLN A 27 1.11 -7.26 6.30
C GLN A 27 1.70 -6.22 5.36
N ASN A 28 1.50 -6.43 4.06
CA ASN A 28 1.86 -5.44 3.05
C ASN A 28 0.67 -4.54 2.80
N TYR A 29 0.91 -3.24 2.87
CA TYR A 29 -0.05 -2.21 2.53
C TYR A 29 0.35 -1.56 1.22
N PHE A 30 -0.62 -1.38 0.35
CA PHE A 30 -0.43 -0.81 -0.98
C PHE A 30 -1.17 0.51 -1.11
N GLY A 31 -0.55 1.44 -1.83
CA GLY A 31 -1.15 2.71 -2.24
C GLY A 31 -0.90 2.99 -3.71
N ALA A 32 -1.66 3.92 -4.27
CA ALA A 32 -1.50 4.37 -5.64
C ALA A 32 -1.93 5.83 -5.81
N ILE A 33 -1.45 6.48 -6.86
CA ILE A 33 -1.91 7.79 -7.32
C ILE A 33 -2.24 7.68 -8.81
N ALA A 34 -3.43 8.12 -9.19
CA ALA A 34 -3.88 8.27 -10.56
C ALA A 34 -4.05 9.74 -10.92
N TYR A 35 -3.89 10.10 -12.19
CA TYR A 35 -3.91 11.47 -12.68
C TYR A 35 -4.59 11.55 -14.04
N SER A 36 -5.37 12.61 -14.24
CA SER A 36 -5.89 13.07 -15.53
C SER A 36 -4.98 14.18 -16.04
N GLU A 37 -4.40 13.98 -17.21
CA GLU A 37 -3.57 15.01 -17.86
C GLU A 37 -4.45 16.15 -18.37
N GLU A 38 -5.64 15.84 -18.88
CA GLU A 38 -6.57 16.81 -19.43
C GLU A 38 -7.03 17.83 -18.38
N THR A 39 -7.43 17.35 -17.19
CA THR A 39 -8.05 18.21 -16.18
C THR A 39 -7.12 18.58 -15.03
N GLY A 40 -5.98 17.89 -14.89
CA GLY A 40 -5.09 18.01 -13.76
C GLY A 40 -5.64 17.47 -12.44
N TYR A 41 -6.76 16.73 -12.47
CA TYR A 41 -7.30 16.07 -11.28
C TYR A 41 -6.53 14.77 -11.02
N HIS A 42 -6.43 14.39 -9.75
CA HIS A 42 -5.82 13.14 -9.33
C HIS A 42 -6.69 12.43 -8.30
N GLY A 43 -6.54 11.12 -8.25
CA GLY A 43 -7.08 10.26 -7.21
C GLY A 43 -5.96 9.51 -6.50
N TYR A 44 -6.17 9.10 -5.25
CA TYR A 44 -5.16 8.36 -4.51
C TYR A 44 -5.77 7.30 -3.59
N SER A 45 -4.93 6.37 -3.15
CA SER A 45 -5.31 5.29 -2.25
C SER A 45 -4.12 4.88 -1.38
N TYR A 46 -4.42 4.31 -0.23
CA TYR A 46 -3.44 3.78 0.72
C TYR A 46 -4.08 2.67 1.55
N ASP A 47 -3.23 1.85 2.18
CA ASP A 47 -3.62 0.76 3.09
C ASP A 47 -4.53 -0.30 2.49
N TYR A 48 -4.43 -0.52 1.18
CA TYR A 48 -5.10 -1.63 0.52
C TYR A 48 -4.27 -2.91 0.59
N PRO A 49 -4.91 -4.09 0.68
CA PRO A 49 -4.21 -5.36 0.84
C PRO A 49 -3.52 -5.85 -0.44
N THR A 50 -3.84 -5.26 -1.60
CA THR A 50 -3.20 -5.58 -2.88
C THR A 50 -3.01 -4.33 -3.73
N ARG A 51 -1.99 -4.37 -4.59
CA ARG A 51 -1.74 -3.34 -5.61
C ARG A 51 -2.97 -3.08 -6.49
N ALA A 52 -3.63 -4.12 -6.98
CA ALA A 52 -4.75 -3.99 -7.91
C ALA A 52 -5.93 -3.21 -7.29
N ILE A 53 -6.24 -3.45 -6.01
CA ILE A 53 -7.31 -2.72 -5.32
C ILE A 53 -6.88 -1.26 -5.07
N ALA A 54 -5.61 -1.02 -4.72
CA ALA A 54 -5.08 0.34 -4.57
C ALA A 54 -5.20 1.14 -5.88
N GLU A 55 -4.73 0.56 -6.98
CA GLU A 55 -4.79 1.15 -8.32
C GLU A 55 -6.23 1.44 -8.75
N SER A 56 -7.14 0.46 -8.60
CA SER A 56 -8.55 0.62 -8.92
C SER A 56 -9.22 1.72 -8.10
N ARG A 57 -8.94 1.82 -6.79
CA ARG A 57 -9.48 2.87 -5.93
C ARG A 57 -9.00 4.26 -6.35
N ALA A 58 -7.72 4.40 -6.68
CA ALA A 58 -7.13 5.68 -7.11
C ALA A 58 -7.71 6.12 -8.46
N LEU A 59 -7.85 5.21 -9.42
CA LEU A 59 -8.52 5.47 -10.71
C LEU A 59 -9.98 5.91 -10.52
N ALA A 60 -10.75 5.16 -9.73
CA ALA A 60 -12.15 5.48 -9.47
C ALA A 60 -12.32 6.86 -8.83
N GLU A 61 -11.41 7.25 -7.92
CA GLU A 61 -11.40 8.60 -7.35
C GLU A 61 -11.14 9.65 -8.41
N CYS A 62 -10.06 9.47 -9.19
CA CYS A 62 -9.67 10.41 -10.23
C CYS A 62 -10.83 10.66 -11.20
N GLU A 63 -11.43 9.60 -11.74
CA GLU A 63 -12.55 9.68 -12.69
C GLU A 63 -13.80 10.33 -12.09
N SER A 64 -14.07 10.11 -10.80
CA SER A 64 -15.24 10.72 -10.14
C SER A 64 -15.17 12.26 -10.10
N TYR A 65 -13.95 12.80 -10.05
CA TYR A 65 -13.70 14.24 -10.00
C TYR A 65 -13.39 14.83 -11.38
N SER A 66 -12.55 14.15 -12.19
CA SER A 66 -12.17 14.63 -13.52
C SER A 66 -13.30 14.52 -14.53
N ARG A 67 -14.03 13.40 -14.52
CA ARG A 67 -15.04 13.02 -15.52
C ARG A 67 -14.52 13.04 -16.96
N SER A 68 -13.22 12.85 -17.12
CA SER A 68 -12.49 12.97 -18.38
C SER A 68 -12.37 11.64 -19.13
N GLY A 69 -12.34 10.51 -18.42
CA GLY A 69 -12.07 9.20 -19.01
C GLY A 69 -10.61 8.96 -19.37
N ASP A 70 -9.70 9.88 -19.02
CA ASP A 70 -8.26 9.81 -19.28
C ASP A 70 -7.42 9.51 -18.02
N CYS A 71 -8.03 9.22 -16.86
CA CYS A 71 -7.26 8.98 -15.65
C CYS A 71 -6.39 7.73 -15.79
N GLN A 72 -5.11 7.87 -15.46
CA GLN A 72 -4.14 6.78 -15.48
C GLN A 72 -3.41 6.66 -14.14
N VAL A 73 -3.09 5.44 -13.72
CA VAL A 73 -2.22 5.21 -12.56
C VAL A 73 -0.81 5.64 -12.91
N LEU A 74 -0.31 6.69 -12.26
CA LEU A 74 1.07 7.15 -12.45
C LEU A 74 2.05 6.36 -11.58
N ILE A 75 1.64 6.03 -10.36
CA ILE A 75 2.50 5.32 -9.42
C ILE A 75 1.67 4.44 -8.49
N TRP A 76 2.24 3.30 -8.13
CA TRP A 76 1.80 2.46 -7.03
C TRP A 76 2.99 2.24 -6.10
N PHE A 77 2.69 1.90 -4.85
CA PHE A 77 3.72 1.70 -3.85
C PHE A 77 3.30 0.70 -2.77
N ARG A 78 4.28 0.19 -2.03
CA ARG A 78 4.09 -0.77 -0.94
C ARG A 78 4.91 -0.34 0.28
N ASN A 79 4.29 -0.36 1.46
CA ASN A 79 4.93 -0.06 2.75
C ASN A 79 5.76 1.25 2.71
N GLY A 80 5.24 2.28 2.06
CA GLY A 80 5.99 3.48 1.72
C GLY A 80 5.08 4.64 1.35
N CYS A 81 5.67 5.67 0.74
CA CYS A 81 4.96 6.87 0.33
C CYS A 81 5.06 7.09 -1.18
N GLY A 82 3.96 7.42 -1.83
CA GLY A 82 3.94 7.93 -3.20
C GLY A 82 3.71 9.44 -3.24
N ALA A 83 4.22 10.11 -4.26
CA ALA A 83 4.00 11.53 -4.50
C ALA A 83 3.76 11.83 -5.98
N LEU A 84 3.07 12.96 -6.23
CA LEU A 84 2.77 13.53 -7.53
C LEU A 84 3.20 15.00 -7.55
N ALA A 85 3.98 15.36 -8.54
CA ALA A 85 4.36 16.73 -8.85
C ALA A 85 3.86 17.11 -10.23
N THR A 86 3.48 18.37 -10.40
CA THR A 86 3.08 18.93 -11.70
C THR A 86 3.72 20.29 -11.89
N ALA A 87 3.64 20.85 -13.09
CA ALA A 87 3.96 22.24 -13.43
C ALA A 87 2.81 22.88 -14.25
N SER A 88 2.84 24.19 -14.47
CA SER A 88 1.80 24.90 -15.26
C SER A 88 1.91 24.69 -16.77
N ASP A 89 3.05 24.21 -17.24
CA ASP A 89 3.31 23.86 -18.64
C ASP A 89 2.77 22.47 -19.04
N GLY A 90 2.06 21.81 -18.13
CA GLY A 90 1.51 20.47 -18.31
C GLY A 90 2.47 19.34 -17.91
N SER A 91 3.70 19.66 -17.50
CA SER A 91 4.64 18.62 -17.05
C SER A 91 4.16 17.98 -15.74
N TYR A 92 4.31 16.67 -15.61
CA TYR A 92 3.96 15.93 -14.41
C TYR A 92 4.92 14.78 -14.17
N GLY A 93 5.08 14.42 -12.90
CA GLY A 93 5.97 13.36 -12.45
C GLY A 93 5.47 12.73 -11.17
N SER A 94 5.91 11.51 -10.92
CA SER A 94 5.58 10.79 -9.70
C SER A 94 6.80 10.09 -9.13
N GLY A 95 6.73 9.72 -7.85
CA GLY A 95 7.83 9.10 -7.15
C GLY A 95 7.36 8.28 -5.97
N TRP A 96 8.09 7.23 -5.64
CA TRP A 96 7.87 6.42 -4.45
C TRP A 96 9.14 6.35 -3.61
N GLY A 97 8.99 6.40 -2.29
CA GLY A 97 10.08 6.13 -1.37
C GLY A 97 9.63 5.56 -0.04
N ASP A 98 10.59 5.07 0.73
CA ASP A 98 10.37 4.56 2.09
C ASP A 98 9.89 5.64 3.06
N ASN A 99 9.91 6.92 2.67
CA ASN A 99 9.33 8.03 3.40
C ASN A 99 8.91 9.15 2.44
N ARG A 100 8.16 10.12 2.96
CA ARG A 100 7.62 11.23 2.18
C ARG A 100 8.71 12.04 1.46
N PRO A 101 9.79 12.52 2.13
CA PRO A 101 10.83 13.31 1.45
C PRO A 101 11.42 12.63 0.21
N ILE A 102 11.68 11.32 0.28
CA ILE A 102 12.22 10.56 -0.87
C ILE A 102 11.18 10.51 -2.01
N ALA A 103 9.92 10.22 -1.68
CA ALA A 103 8.84 10.17 -2.68
C ALA A 103 8.66 11.52 -3.39
N GLU A 104 8.64 12.61 -2.62
CA GLU A 104 8.52 13.98 -3.12
C GLU A 104 9.70 14.36 -4.01
N GLN A 105 10.92 14.03 -3.59
CA GLN A 105 12.13 14.28 -4.38
C GLN A 105 12.06 13.55 -5.72
N TYR A 106 11.67 12.26 -5.74
CA TYR A 106 11.55 11.52 -7.00
C TYR A 106 10.42 12.02 -7.89
N ALA A 107 9.31 12.48 -7.32
CA ALA A 107 8.23 13.10 -8.10
C ALA A 107 8.70 14.39 -8.78
N LEU A 108 9.47 15.24 -8.07
CA LEU A 108 10.05 16.44 -8.66
C LEU A 108 11.08 16.12 -9.75
N GLN A 109 11.93 15.11 -9.52
CA GLN A 109 12.95 14.70 -10.49
C GLN A 109 12.35 14.11 -11.78
N SER A 110 11.26 13.36 -11.68
CA SER A 110 10.61 12.75 -12.84
C SER A 110 9.67 13.70 -13.58
N CYS A 111 9.33 14.86 -13.00
CA CYS A 111 8.34 15.78 -13.54
C CYS A 111 8.82 16.54 -14.77
N GLY A 112 10.13 16.74 -14.97
CA GLY A 112 10.67 17.24 -16.23
C GLY A 112 10.62 18.77 -16.46
N SER A 113 10.17 19.55 -15.47
CA SER A 113 10.18 21.02 -15.50
C SER A 113 10.80 21.59 -14.21
N SER A 114 11.47 22.75 -14.31
CA SER A 114 12.03 23.46 -13.14
C SER A 114 10.94 24.02 -12.23
N GLU A 115 9.74 24.25 -12.78
CA GLU A 115 8.59 24.80 -12.06
C GLU A 115 7.74 23.74 -11.38
N CYS A 116 8.19 22.47 -11.38
CA CYS A 116 7.46 21.38 -10.78
C CYS A 116 7.30 21.60 -9.27
N ARG A 117 6.06 21.39 -8.81
CA ARG A 117 5.66 21.44 -7.40
C ARG A 117 4.92 20.17 -7.05
N VAL A 118 5.25 19.61 -5.89
CA VAL A 118 4.49 18.49 -5.31
C VAL A 118 3.08 18.98 -4.99
N ILE A 119 2.09 18.36 -5.61
CA ILE A 119 0.68 18.67 -5.35
C ILE A 119 0.03 17.61 -4.45
N ARG A 120 0.61 16.40 -4.38
CA ARG A 120 0.15 15.33 -3.49
C ARG A 120 1.26 14.41 -3.04
N TRP A 121 1.09 13.89 -1.83
CA TRP A 121 1.80 12.74 -1.31
C TRP A 121 0.85 11.93 -0.43
N VAL A 122 1.10 10.64 -0.30
CA VAL A 122 0.34 9.74 0.55
C VAL A 122 1.24 8.57 0.98
N CYS A 123 1.11 8.12 2.22
CA CYS A 123 1.87 7.00 2.78
C CYS A 123 0.95 5.88 3.20
N THR A 124 1.42 4.65 3.07
CA THR A 124 0.80 3.50 3.72
C THR A 124 1.29 3.35 5.16
N THR A 125 0.53 2.60 5.95
CA THR A 125 0.98 1.92 7.16
C THR A 125 2.15 0.97 6.84
N ARG A 126 2.99 0.69 7.84
CA ARG A 126 4.17 -0.17 7.79
C ARG A 126 4.18 -1.14 8.95
#